data_AF-A0A1I7E372-F1
#
_entry.id   AF-A0A1I7E372-F1
#
_cell.length_a   1.000
_cell.length_b   1.000
_cell.length_c   1.000
_cell.angle_alpha   90.00
_cell.angle_beta   90.00
_cell.angle_gamma   90.00
#
_symmetry.space_group_name_H-M   'P 1'
#
loop_
_entity.id
_entity.type
_entity.pdbx_description
1 polymer ?
#
loop_
_entity_poly.entity_id
_entity_poly.type
_entity_poly.pdbx_seq_one_letter_code
_entity_poly.pdbx_strand_id
1 'polypeptide(L)'
;MKRTSFTDEHIIGILAEHEAGVQCADLCRKHGMSEGTFYNWKARFGGMTVSEAKRLKTLEDENARLKKLLAEQMPDLAAMKDLVSKNGRARREARSGRIPSGRSRSVGAAGLPDCRSGSQDGPLPVSTRAGNGTARAVA
;
A
#
# COMPACT_ATOMS: atom_id res chain seq x y z
N MET A 1 -22.25 -11.20 26.15
CA MET A 1 -22.54 -12.50 25.51
C MET A 1 -21.26 -13.31 25.46
N LYS A 2 -21.29 -14.56 25.93
CA LYS A 2 -20.15 -15.47 25.79
C LYS A 2 -20.01 -15.80 24.30
N ARG A 3 -18.92 -15.41 23.66
CA ARG A 3 -18.66 -15.78 22.26
C ARG A 3 -18.26 -17.26 22.23
N THR A 4 -19.17 -18.13 21.80
CA THR A 4 -18.79 -19.47 21.35
C THR A 4 -18.06 -19.29 20.02
N SER A 5 -16.74 -19.21 20.07
CA SER A 5 -15.92 -19.00 18.88
C SER A 5 -15.80 -20.31 18.11
N PHE A 6 -16.59 -20.47 17.06
CA PHE A 6 -16.31 -21.45 16.01
C PHE A 6 -15.00 -21.08 15.33
N THR A 7 -14.11 -22.06 15.11
CA THR A 7 -12.89 -21.83 14.33
C THR A 7 -13.23 -21.81 12.85
N ASP A 8 -12.41 -21.12 12.06
CA ASP A 8 -12.63 -21.02 10.61
C ASP A 8 -12.60 -22.41 9.94
N GLU A 9 -11.77 -23.35 10.45
CA GLU A 9 -11.76 -24.72 9.95
C GLU A 9 -13.08 -25.46 10.24
N HIS A 10 -13.65 -25.23 11.42
CA HIS A 10 -14.92 -25.86 11.81
C HIS A 10 -16.07 -25.32 10.94
N ILE A 11 -16.06 -24.03 10.64
CA ILE A 11 -17.05 -23.38 9.76
C ILE A 11 -16.96 -23.96 8.35
N ILE A 12 -15.75 -24.03 7.78
CA ILE A 12 -15.53 -24.54 6.42
C ILE A 12 -15.91 -26.02 6.33
N GLY A 13 -15.64 -26.82 7.37
CA GLY A 13 -16.08 -28.21 7.44
C GLY A 13 -17.61 -28.36 7.36
N ILE A 14 -18.36 -27.52 8.09
CA ILE A 14 -19.83 -27.54 8.05
C ILE A 14 -20.36 -27.10 6.68
N LEU A 15 -19.74 -26.10 6.05
CA LEU A 15 -20.10 -25.67 4.70
C LEU A 15 -19.83 -26.78 3.67
N ALA A 16 -18.74 -27.53 3.83
CA ALA A 16 -18.43 -28.67 2.98
C ALA A 16 -19.43 -29.83 3.15
N GLU A 17 -19.91 -30.11 4.38
CA GLU A 17 -20.99 -31.08 4.62
C GLU A 17 -22.28 -30.67 3.88
N HIS A 18 -22.59 -29.37 3.84
CA HIS A 18 -23.71 -28.87 3.07
C HIS A 18 -23.51 -29.00 1.55
N GLU A 19 -22.31 -28.70 1.05
CA GLU A 19 -21.96 -28.88 -0.37
C GLU A 19 -22.00 -30.37 -0.78
N ALA A 20 -21.73 -31.29 0.14
CA ALA A 20 -21.90 -32.73 -0.04
C ALA A 20 -23.37 -33.19 -0.03
N GLY A 21 -24.33 -32.30 0.20
CA GLY A 21 -25.77 -32.56 0.08
C GLY A 21 -26.54 -32.64 1.40
N VAL A 22 -25.90 -32.40 2.55
CA VAL A 22 -26.62 -32.38 3.85
C VAL A 22 -27.51 -31.13 3.95
N GLN A 23 -28.75 -31.32 4.43
CA GLN A 23 -29.69 -30.22 4.59
C GLN A 23 -29.24 -29.23 5.68
N CYS A 24 -29.43 -27.93 5.42
CA CYS A 24 -29.08 -26.86 6.37
C CYS A 24 -29.77 -27.04 7.73
N ALA A 25 -31.03 -27.47 7.74
CA ALA A 25 -31.80 -27.71 8.96
C ALA A 25 -31.16 -28.77 9.88
N ASP A 26 -30.59 -29.83 9.30
CA ASP A 26 -29.93 -30.89 10.05
C ASP A 26 -28.58 -30.43 10.61
N LEU A 27 -27.82 -29.65 9.83
CA LEU A 27 -26.57 -29.03 10.29
C LEU A 27 -26.84 -28.05 11.44
N CYS A 28 -27.89 -27.24 11.35
CA CYS A 28 -28.29 -26.31 12.40
C CYS A 28 -28.62 -27.04 13.71
N ARG A 29 -29.33 -28.17 13.64
CA ARG A 29 -29.63 -29.02 14.81
C ARG A 29 -28.39 -29.69 15.38
N LYS A 30 -27.54 -30.26 14.53
CA LYS A 30 -26.31 -31.00 14.90
C LYS A 30 -25.28 -30.10 15.58
N HIS A 31 -25.08 -28.89 15.07
CA HIS A 31 -24.05 -27.97 15.55
C HIS A 31 -24.58 -26.89 16.51
N GLY A 32 -25.89 -26.88 16.80
CA GLY A 32 -26.51 -25.90 17.69
C GLY A 32 -26.45 -24.47 17.16
N MET A 33 -26.73 -24.29 15.86
CA MET A 33 -26.58 -23.03 15.15
C MET A 33 -27.89 -22.61 14.52
N SER A 34 -28.03 -21.31 14.23
CA SER A 34 -29.17 -20.81 13.46
C SER A 34 -28.88 -20.83 11.95
N GLU A 35 -29.91 -20.99 11.13
CA GLU A 35 -29.78 -20.92 9.67
C GLU A 35 -29.21 -19.58 9.21
N GLY A 36 -29.56 -18.48 9.88
CA GLY A 36 -28.97 -17.16 9.60
C GLY A 36 -27.46 -17.13 9.80
N THR A 37 -26.94 -17.81 10.83
CA THR A 37 -25.49 -17.96 11.04
C THR A 37 -24.84 -18.76 9.91
N PHE A 38 -25.50 -19.84 9.47
CA PHE A 38 -25.03 -20.66 8.36
C PHE A 38 -24.87 -19.86 7.06
N TYR A 39 -25.89 -19.09 6.67
CA TYR A 39 -25.82 -18.27 5.44
C TYR A 39 -24.80 -17.14 5.54
N ASN A 40 -24.63 -16.53 6.72
CA ASN A 40 -23.55 -15.57 6.96
C ASN A 40 -22.17 -16.19 6.77
N TRP A 41 -21.99 -17.45 7.18
CA TRP A 41 -20.75 -18.17 6.93
C TRP A 41 -20.58 -18.54 5.46
N LYS A 42 -21.64 -18.98 4.79
CA LYS A 42 -21.61 -19.26 3.35
C LYS A 42 -21.21 -18.03 2.53
N ALA A 43 -21.65 -16.83 2.93
CA ALA A 43 -21.23 -15.59 2.28
C ALA A 43 -19.74 -15.24 2.52
N ARG A 44 -19.18 -15.64 3.66
CA ARG A 44 -17.79 -15.32 4.05
C ARG A 44 -16.75 -16.36 3.63
N PHE A 45 -17.13 -17.63 3.68
CA PHE A 45 -16.25 -18.79 3.51
C PHE A 45 -16.72 -19.75 2.41
N GLY A 46 -17.86 -19.49 1.76
CA GLY A 46 -18.35 -20.32 0.67
C GLY A 46 -17.36 -20.36 -0.49
N GLY A 47 -17.06 -21.57 -0.98
CA GLY A 47 -16.05 -21.78 -2.02
C GLY A 47 -14.60 -21.56 -1.58
N MET A 48 -14.34 -21.32 -0.29
CA MET A 48 -12.98 -21.18 0.26
C MET A 48 -12.53 -22.49 0.91
N THR A 49 -11.32 -22.95 0.58
CA THR A 49 -10.72 -24.10 1.27
C THR A 49 -10.12 -23.71 2.62
N VAL A 50 -9.95 -24.69 3.51
CA VAL A 50 -9.32 -24.49 4.83
C VAL A 50 -7.92 -23.88 4.72
N SER A 51 -7.16 -24.30 3.71
CA SER A 51 -5.83 -23.77 3.39
C SER A 51 -5.87 -22.30 2.97
N GLU A 52 -6.87 -21.90 2.20
CA GLU A 52 -7.04 -20.50 1.77
C GLU A 52 -7.43 -19.61 2.93
N ALA A 53 -8.34 -20.06 3.81
CA ALA A 53 -8.72 -19.30 5.00
C ALA A 53 -7.53 -19.07 5.95
N LYS A 54 -6.71 -20.10 6.19
CA LYS A 54 -5.49 -19.97 7.00
C LYS A 54 -4.48 -19.01 6.37
N ARG A 55 -4.25 -19.14 5.06
CA ARG A 55 -3.34 -18.27 4.33
C ARG A 55 -3.81 -16.81 4.36
N LEU A 56 -5.10 -16.57 4.17
CA LEU A 56 -5.67 -15.23 4.21
C LEU A 56 -5.44 -14.57 5.57
N LYS A 57 -5.70 -15.29 6.66
CA LYS A 57 -5.45 -14.79 8.02
C LYS A 57 -3.99 -14.41 8.26
N THR A 58 -3.05 -15.26 7.84
CA THR A 58 -1.62 -14.95 7.94
C THR A 58 -1.26 -13.69 7.16
N LEU A 59 -1.77 -13.54 5.94
CA LEU A 59 -1.52 -12.37 5.11
C LEU A 59 -2.13 -11.10 5.69
N GLU A 60 -3.32 -11.19 6.30
CA GLU A 60 -3.96 -10.07 6.99
C GLU A 60 -3.15 -9.62 8.22
N ASP A 61 -2.66 -10.57 9.01
CA ASP A 61 -1.82 -10.29 10.19
C ASP A 61 -0.49 -9.65 9.78
N GLU A 62 0.16 -10.17 8.73
CA GLU A 62 1.37 -9.58 8.17
C GLU A 62 1.11 -8.17 7.63
N ASN A 63 0.03 -7.98 6.87
CA ASN A 63 -0.32 -6.66 6.34
C ASN A 63 -0.59 -5.66 7.46
N ALA A 64 -1.27 -6.08 8.53
CA ALA A 64 -1.51 -5.25 9.71
C ALA A 64 -0.21 -4.86 10.41
N ARG A 65 0.73 -5.81 10.59
CA ARG A 65 2.06 -5.53 11.15
C ARG A 65 2.86 -4.57 10.28
N LEU A 66 2.88 -4.81 8.96
CA LEU A 66 3.60 -3.96 8.01
C LEU A 66 3.04 -2.53 7.99
N LYS A 67 1.70 -2.37 7.99
CA LYS A 67 1.05 -1.06 8.09
C LYS A 67 1.41 -0.35 9.39
N LYS A 68 1.46 -1.07 10.51
CA LYS A 68 1.86 -0.51 11.81
C LYS A 68 3.31 -0.02 11.76
N LEU A 69 4.25 -0.86 11.32
CA LEU A 69 5.67 -0.47 11.19
C LEU A 69 5.85 0.73 10.25
N LEU A 70 5.13 0.75 9.13
CA LEU A 70 5.16 1.88 8.21
C LEU A 70 4.65 3.17 8.88
N ALA A 71 3.52 3.09 9.60
CA ALA A 71 2.98 4.23 10.32
C ALA A 71 3.93 4.74 11.42
N GLU A 72 4.67 3.84 12.08
CA GLU A 72 5.69 4.18 13.07
C GLU A 72 6.93 4.85 12.42
N GLN A 73 7.34 4.43 11.23
CA GLN A 73 8.51 4.97 10.52
C GLN A 73 8.26 6.29 9.77
N MET A 74 7.02 6.53 9.31
CA MET A 74 6.69 7.71 8.50
C MET A 74 6.97 9.07 9.20
N PRO A 75 6.68 9.25 10.51
CA PRO A 75 7.02 10.47 11.25
C PRO A 75 8.52 10.75 11.29
N ASP A 76 9.34 9.71 11.51
CA ASP A 76 10.80 9.84 11.57
C ASP A 76 11.37 10.27 10.22
N LEU A 77 10.90 9.64 9.13
CA LEU A 77 11.30 10.03 7.78
C LEU A 77 10.90 11.47 7.45
N ALA A 78 9.72 11.92 7.90
CA ALA A 78 9.27 13.30 7.71
C ALA A 78 10.16 14.29 8.47
N ALA A 79 10.44 14.02 9.76
CA ALA A 79 11.32 14.85 10.58
C ALA A 79 12.73 14.95 9.98
N MET A 80 13.30 13.84 9.51
CA MET A 80 14.63 13.83 8.89
C MET A 80 14.66 14.63 7.58
N LYS A 81 13.65 14.46 6.71
CA LYS A 81 13.52 15.25 5.46
C LYS A 81 13.38 16.73 5.75
N ASP A 82 12.64 17.11 6.78
CA ASP A 82 12.48 18.51 7.20
C ASP A 82 13.79 19.11 7.70
N LEU A 83 14.56 18.38 8.51
CA LEU A 83 15.87 18.82 8.97
C LEU A 83 16.84 19.03 7.80
N VAL A 84 16.94 18.07 6.88
CA VAL A 84 17.79 18.20 5.69
C VAL A 84 17.36 19.38 4.82
N SER A 85 16.04 19.56 4.63
CA SER A 85 15.49 20.67 3.85
C SER A 85 15.77 22.03 4.48
N LYS A 86 15.63 22.15 5.82
CA LYS A 86 15.98 23.36 6.57
C LYS A 86 17.47 23.68 6.46
N ASN A 87 18.35 22.69 6.61
CA ASN A 87 19.79 22.89 6.48
C ASN A 87 20.19 23.33 5.06
N GLY A 88 19.55 22.77 4.03
CA GLY A 88 19.74 23.19 2.64
C GLY A 88 19.21 24.60 2.34
N ARG A 89 18.16 25.06 3.03
CA ARG A 89 17.67 26.45 2.96
C ARG A 89 18.64 27.41 3.65
N ALA A 90 19.04 27.12 4.88
CA ALA A 90 20.00 27.94 5.63
C ALA A 90 21.34 28.11 4.88
N ARG A 91 21.86 27.05 4.25
CA ARG A 91 23.06 27.14 3.39
C ARG A 91 22.87 28.02 2.16
N ARG A 92 21.69 28.00 1.53
CA ARG A 92 21.37 28.83 0.37
C ARG A 92 21.20 30.30 0.76
N GLU A 93 20.51 30.57 1.86
CA GLU A 93 20.34 31.91 2.43
C GLU A 93 21.69 32.53 2.84
N ALA A 94 22.55 31.76 3.51
CA ALA A 94 23.91 32.20 3.85
C ALA A 94 24.80 32.48 2.62
N ARG A 95 24.51 31.82 1.48
CA ARG A 95 25.19 32.07 0.20
C ARG A 95 24.61 33.28 -0.54
N SER A 96 23.29 33.50 -0.44
CA SER A 96 22.58 34.62 -1.08
C SER A 96 22.76 35.94 -0.32
N GLY A 97 22.94 35.91 1.00
CA GLY A 97 23.15 37.09 1.85
C GLY A 97 24.57 37.67 1.78
N ARG A 98 25.50 37.03 1.05
CA ARG A 98 26.85 37.56 0.83
C ARG A 98 26.83 38.60 -0.29
N ILE A 99 26.37 39.81 0.01
CA ILE A 99 26.67 41.00 -0.81
C ILE A 99 28.21 41.14 -0.80
N PRO A 100 28.93 41.10 -1.94
CA PRO A 100 30.34 41.45 -1.95
C PRO A 100 30.44 42.96 -1.70
N SER A 101 30.78 43.35 -0.47
CA SER A 101 31.11 44.73 -0.16
C SER A 101 32.43 45.10 -0.85
N GLY A 102 32.33 45.88 -1.92
CA GLY A 102 33.35 46.83 -2.34
C GLY A 102 34.52 46.27 -3.16
N ARG A 103 34.44 46.43 -4.49
CA ARG A 103 35.59 46.95 -5.25
C ARG A 103 35.10 47.81 -6.41
N SER A 104 35.42 49.10 -6.34
CA SER A 104 35.14 50.08 -7.38
C SER A 104 36.11 49.96 -8.56
N ARG A 105 35.54 50.07 -9.78
CA ARG A 105 36.13 50.44 -11.10
C ARG A 105 37.21 49.48 -11.66
N SER A 106 37.21 49.14 -12.94
CA SER A 106 37.10 50.00 -14.12
C SER A 106 36.38 49.33 -15.30
N VAL A 107 35.73 50.16 -16.12
CA VAL A 107 35.19 49.80 -17.43
C VAL A 107 36.34 49.36 -18.35
N GLY A 108 36.24 48.19 -18.97
CA GLY A 108 37.27 47.68 -19.86
C GLY A 108 36.76 46.55 -20.76
N ALA A 109 36.35 46.94 -21.97
CA ALA A 109 36.44 46.25 -23.26
C ALA A 109 36.13 44.74 -23.40
N ALA A 110 35.12 44.49 -24.26
CA ALA A 110 35.12 43.54 -25.38
C ALA A 110 35.26 42.03 -25.11
N GLY A 111 34.14 41.32 -25.33
CA GLY A 111 34.05 40.26 -26.34
C GLY A 111 34.52 38.86 -25.95
N LEU A 112 33.57 37.93 -25.85
CA LEU A 112 33.63 36.54 -26.34
C LEU A 112 32.27 35.86 -26.06
N PRO A 113 31.58 35.27 -27.05
CA PRO A 113 30.40 34.44 -26.79
C PRO A 113 30.86 33.02 -26.45
N ASP A 114 30.60 32.56 -25.23
CA ASP A 114 30.84 31.17 -24.86
C ASP A 114 29.61 30.29 -25.14
N CYS A 115 29.92 29.06 -25.52
CA CYS A 115 29.13 28.11 -26.28
C CYS A 115 27.93 27.60 -25.45
N ARG A 116 26.70 27.80 -25.97
CA ARG A 116 25.51 27.12 -25.46
C ARG A 116 25.62 25.61 -25.70
N SER A 117 26.00 24.85 -24.68
CA SER A 117 25.67 23.42 -24.59
C SER A 117 24.27 23.31 -24.00
N GLY A 118 23.28 23.08 -24.87
CA GLY A 118 21.93 22.74 -24.46
C GLY A 118 21.90 21.33 -23.88
N SER A 119 21.36 21.18 -22.67
CA SER A 119 20.75 19.94 -22.23
C SER A 119 19.37 20.26 -21.67
N GLN A 120 18.40 19.59 -22.27
CA GLN A 120 16.98 19.69 -22.00
C GLN A 120 16.65 18.81 -20.80
N ASP A 121 16.26 19.40 -19.67
CA ASP A 121 15.56 18.66 -18.61
C ASP A 121 14.07 18.95 -18.73
N GLY A 122 13.41 18.22 -19.64
CA GLY A 122 11.96 18.11 -19.68
C GLY A 122 11.44 17.18 -18.56
N PRO A 123 10.19 17.35 -18.09
CA PRO A 123 9.65 16.55 -17.00
C PRO A 123 9.47 15.08 -17.40
N LEU A 124 9.84 14.18 -16.48
CA LEU A 124 9.75 12.72 -16.64
C LEU A 124 8.31 12.26 -16.91
N PRO A 125 8.06 11.35 -17.88
CA PRO A 125 6.74 10.79 -18.09
C PRO A 125 6.37 9.78 -17.00
N VAL A 126 5.18 9.95 -16.41
CA VAL A 126 4.55 8.93 -15.57
C VAL A 126 4.06 7.81 -16.50
N SER A 127 4.58 6.59 -16.33
CA SER A 127 4.11 5.44 -17.11
C SER A 127 3.07 4.68 -16.29
N THR A 128 1.83 4.80 -16.75
CA THR A 128 0.64 4.07 -16.30
C THR A 128 0.86 2.56 -16.46
N ARG A 129 0.62 1.81 -15.37
CA ARG A 129 0.65 0.36 -15.31
C ARG A 129 -0.38 -0.25 -16.28
N ALA A 130 0.10 -0.90 -17.33
CA ALA A 130 -0.74 -1.71 -18.23
C ALA A 130 -1.29 -2.93 -17.46
N GLY A 131 -2.61 -3.09 -17.50
CA GLY A 131 -3.31 -4.27 -16.98
C GLY A 131 -3.16 -5.45 -17.94
N ASN A 132 -2.81 -6.62 -17.40
CA ASN A 132 -2.87 -7.87 -18.13
C ASN A 132 -4.34 -8.32 -18.23
N GLY A 133 -4.97 -8.03 -19.37
CA GLY A 133 -6.25 -8.60 -19.76
C GLY A 133 -6.02 -9.80 -20.68
N THR A 134 -6.18 -11.01 -20.17
CA THR A 134 -6.28 -12.24 -20.95
C THR A 134 -7.60 -12.25 -21.71
N ALA A 135 -7.55 -11.97 -23.02
CA ALA A 135 -8.66 -12.20 -23.93
C ALA A 135 -8.83 -13.71 -24.16
N ARG A 136 -9.95 -14.24 -23.68
CA ARG A 136 -10.41 -15.60 -23.93
C ARG A 136 -11.17 -15.59 -25.26
N ALA A 137 -10.61 -16.21 -26.29
CA ALA A 137 -11.29 -16.37 -27.59
C ALA A 137 -12.37 -17.46 -27.49
N VAL A 138 -13.53 -17.13 -28.02
CA VAL A 138 -14.68 -18.00 -28.27
C VAL A 138 -14.62 -18.45 -29.72
N ALA A 139 -14.56 -19.76 -29.94
CA ALA A 139 -15.11 -20.49 -31.09
C ALA A 139 -15.16 -21.98 -30.73
#